data_AF-A0A842VF44-F1
#
_entry.id   AF-A0A842VF44-F1
#
_cell.length_a   1.000
_cell.length_b   1.000
_cell.length_c   1.000
_cell.angle_alpha   90.00
_cell.angle_beta   90.00
_cell.angle_gamma   90.00
#
_symmetry.space_group_name_H-M   'P 1'
#
loop_
_entity.id
_entity.type
_entity.pdbx_description
1 polymer ?
#
loop_
_entity_poly.entity_id
_entity_poly.type
_entity_poly.pdbx_seq_one_letter_code
_entity_poly.pdbx_strand_id
1 'polypeptide(L)'
;MKKFLRQLLVLSPLLLVICVAVLKWQFRSYTVAILFIGSAVCFVTGLVCVLVARARFKSEFKSLAATVVSLLSMQKFFGFSLVITALLAFTWFMDYVREIPFPGELSELAVAGAVFSASLLFMVSAIVIYFEKQKADQLDSFASITPVKTPHLIIMLSKMQLSEEFEKFKELIPKIQRSPDFFQKNFPKLANYKSRDQLEEIDKDYGEPLAPFIKFILKSKLYPPVLAIFHHLEKLEHLWILVTEDAGKTTLPVFKQILKTLFNWKDYEIIPVADPDDINSVSRVVDTVYTRAEASFKLDEHDVTADITGGTAAMTAGVILACVRRMRRVQYLRQSDFTLRSIDVTVRSIPRLFDELIDKLEEIRLKNDEDNKKS
;
A
#
# COMPACT_ATOMS: atom_id res chain seq x y z
N MET A 1 37.07 3.53 30.13
CA MET A 1 35.81 3.01 30.72
C MET A 1 35.44 3.63 32.08
N LYS A 2 36.29 3.59 33.12
CA LYS A 2 35.97 4.22 34.44
C LYS A 2 35.75 5.75 34.40
N LYS A 3 36.48 6.47 33.54
CA LYS A 3 36.33 7.93 33.33
C LYS A 3 35.00 8.28 32.64
N PHE A 4 34.60 7.47 31.67
CA PHE A 4 33.33 7.56 30.96
C PHE A 4 32.14 7.29 31.89
N LEU A 5 32.23 6.27 32.75
CA LEU A 5 31.17 5.94 33.72
C LEU A 5 30.97 7.06 34.77
N ARG A 6 32.06 7.71 35.21
CA ARG A 6 31.97 8.87 36.11
C ARG A 6 31.37 10.10 35.44
N GLN A 7 31.71 10.36 34.18
CA GLN A 7 31.10 11.46 33.42
C GLN A 7 29.60 11.22 33.18
N LEU A 8 29.20 9.97 32.91
CA LEU A 8 27.80 9.59 32.76
C LEU A 8 27.00 9.76 34.07
N LEU A 9 27.60 9.42 35.21
CA LEU A 9 27.00 9.58 36.55
C LEU A 9 26.88 11.04 37.00
N VAL A 10 27.82 11.90 36.59
CA VAL A 10 27.76 13.35 36.90
C VAL A 10 26.78 14.07 35.98
N LEU A 11 26.60 13.60 34.74
CA LEU A 11 25.64 14.16 33.79
C LEU A 11 24.21 13.62 33.98
N SER A 12 24.01 12.54 34.75
CA SER A 12 22.69 11.92 34.91
C SER A 12 21.63 12.84 35.51
N PRO A 13 21.91 13.73 36.49
CA PRO A 13 20.90 14.65 37.01
C PRO A 13 20.55 15.74 35.98
N LEU A 14 21.56 16.21 35.23
CA LEU A 14 21.37 17.24 34.20
C LEU A 14 20.56 16.69 33.01
N LEU A 15 20.86 15.47 32.57
CA LEU A 15 20.08 14.75 31.55
C LEU A 15 18.66 14.48 32.01
N LEU A 16 18.45 14.17 33.30
CA LEU A 16 17.11 13.95 33.85
C LEU A 16 16.31 15.26 33.89
N VAL A 17 16.94 16.39 34.25
CA VAL A 17 16.31 17.72 34.22
C VAL A 17 15.99 18.16 32.79
N ILE A 18 16.89 17.92 31.83
CA ILE A 18 16.66 18.23 30.40
C ILE A 18 15.55 17.34 29.84
N CYS A 19 15.54 16.03 30.14
CA CYS A 19 14.46 15.13 29.74
C CYS A 19 13.12 15.55 30.35
N VAL A 20 13.06 15.93 31.63
CA VAL A 20 11.84 16.40 32.29
C VAL A 20 11.36 17.73 31.68
N ALA A 21 12.27 18.65 31.34
CA ALA A 21 11.95 19.92 30.70
C ALA A 21 11.41 19.73 29.26
N VAL A 22 12.04 18.84 28.47
CA VAL A 22 11.60 18.49 27.11
C VAL A 22 10.26 17.76 27.15
N LEU A 23 10.07 16.83 28.10
CA LEU A 23 8.81 16.10 28.27
C LEU A 23 7.66 17.02 28.72
N LYS A 24 7.91 18.02 29.57
CA LYS A 24 6.93 19.06 29.92
C LYS A 24 6.57 19.96 28.72
N TRP A 25 7.50 20.20 27.81
CA TRP A 25 7.29 21.05 26.65
C TRP A 25 6.50 20.35 25.53
N GLN A 26 6.71 19.04 25.34
CA GLN A 26 6.10 18.29 24.23
C GLN A 26 4.80 17.56 24.59
N PHE A 27 4.56 17.20 25.86
CA PHE A 27 3.39 16.41 26.24
C PHE A 27 2.42 17.20 27.12
N ARG A 28 1.33 17.67 26.48
CA ARG A 28 0.23 18.41 27.13
C ARG A 28 -0.60 17.58 28.11
N SER A 29 -0.37 16.27 28.18
CA SER A 29 -1.07 15.34 29.07
C SER A 29 -0.10 14.72 30.08
N TYR A 30 -0.31 15.04 31.37
CA TYR A 30 0.46 14.54 32.51
C TYR A 30 0.49 13.00 32.59
N THR A 31 -0.51 12.33 32.03
CA THR A 31 -0.62 10.86 32.03
C THR A 31 0.50 10.19 31.21
N VAL A 32 0.89 10.78 30.08
CA VAL A 32 1.96 10.22 29.22
C VAL A 32 3.33 10.42 29.87
N ALA A 33 3.55 11.56 30.53
CA ALA A 33 4.79 11.83 31.25
C ALA A 33 4.96 10.88 32.45
N ILE A 34 3.89 10.57 33.19
CA ILE A 34 3.91 9.63 34.31
C ILE A 34 4.22 8.20 33.83
N LEU A 35 3.60 7.75 32.74
CA LEU A 35 3.88 6.44 32.14
C LEU A 35 5.33 6.33 31.64
N PHE A 36 5.87 7.40 31.05
CA PHE A 36 7.23 7.42 30.55
C PHE A 36 8.28 7.47 31.67
N ILE A 37 8.04 8.27 32.72
CA ILE A 37 8.91 8.33 33.90
C ILE A 37 8.85 7.00 34.67
N GLY A 38 7.66 6.43 34.85
CA GLY A 38 7.48 5.14 35.50
C GLY A 38 8.21 4.01 34.78
N SER A 39 8.12 3.95 33.45
CA SER A 39 8.83 2.95 32.65
C SER A 39 10.34 3.15 32.64
N ALA A 40 10.83 4.40 32.61
CA ALA A 40 12.26 4.70 32.70
C ALA A 40 12.85 4.30 34.07
N VAL A 41 12.14 4.58 35.17
CA VAL A 41 12.55 4.16 36.52
C VAL A 41 12.56 2.63 36.64
N CYS A 42 11.54 1.94 36.13
CA CYS A 42 11.49 0.48 36.13
C CYS A 42 12.63 -0.14 35.30
N PHE A 43 12.97 0.46 34.16
CA PHE A 43 14.07 0.00 33.32
C PHE A 43 15.43 0.14 34.01
N VAL A 44 15.71 1.31 34.62
CA VAL A 44 16.97 1.55 35.33
C VAL A 44 17.11 0.60 36.52
N THR A 45 16.04 0.39 37.29
CA THR A 45 16.04 -0.55 38.42
C THR A 45 16.25 -1.99 37.96
N GLY A 46 15.57 -2.42 36.91
CA GLY A 46 15.77 -3.75 36.31
C GLY A 46 17.20 -3.97 35.80
N LEU A 47 17.79 -2.95 35.14
CA LEU A 47 19.17 -2.99 34.68
C LEU A 47 20.15 -3.13 35.85
N VAL A 48 19.95 -2.38 36.93
CA VAL A 48 20.78 -2.48 38.15
C VAL A 48 20.65 -3.87 38.77
N CYS A 49 19.44 -4.42 38.89
CA CYS A 49 19.21 -5.77 39.40
C CYS A 49 19.93 -6.83 38.54
N VAL A 50 19.87 -6.72 37.21
CA VAL A 50 20.58 -7.62 36.29
C VAL A 50 22.10 -7.49 36.43
N LEU A 51 22.62 -6.27 36.60
CA LEU A 51 24.05 -6.05 36.81
C LEU A 51 24.54 -6.60 38.16
N VAL A 52 23.74 -6.48 39.21
CA VAL A 52 24.01 -7.06 40.54
C VAL A 52 23.93 -8.59 40.49
N ALA A 53 22.91 -9.15 39.82
CA ALA A 53 22.76 -10.59 39.62
C ALA A 53 23.93 -11.16 38.78
N ARG A 54 24.35 -10.45 37.72
CA ARG A 54 25.51 -10.80 36.90
C ARG A 54 26.82 -10.74 37.70
N ALA A 55 26.94 -9.83 38.67
CA ALA A 55 28.09 -9.76 39.55
C ALA A 55 28.13 -10.93 40.55
N ARG A 56 26.98 -11.44 40.99
CA ARG A 56 26.86 -12.58 41.93
C ARG A 56 26.91 -13.96 41.27
N PHE A 57 26.33 -14.15 40.09
CA PHE A 57 26.11 -15.47 39.46
C PHE A 57 26.82 -15.60 38.11
N LYS A 58 28.14 -15.38 38.12
CA LYS A 58 28.97 -15.24 36.92
C LYS A 58 29.06 -16.50 36.05
N SER A 59 28.81 -17.68 36.62
CA SER A 59 28.85 -18.98 35.92
C SER A 59 27.52 -19.33 35.22
N GLU A 60 26.37 -19.00 35.81
CA GLU A 60 25.04 -19.36 35.29
C GLU A 60 24.55 -18.41 34.19
N PHE A 61 25.02 -17.15 34.20
CA PHE A 61 24.61 -16.15 33.21
C PHE A 61 24.99 -16.50 31.76
N LYS A 62 26.02 -17.33 31.55
CA LYS A 62 26.42 -17.78 30.21
C LYS A 62 25.41 -18.75 29.60
N SER A 63 24.78 -19.60 30.42
CA SER A 63 23.74 -20.53 29.98
C SER A 63 22.48 -19.75 29.59
N LEU A 64 22.03 -18.82 30.43
CA LEU A 64 20.85 -17.99 30.16
C LEU A 64 21.01 -17.14 28.88
N ALA A 65 22.18 -16.53 28.69
CA ALA A 65 22.49 -15.73 27.51
C ALA A 65 22.49 -16.58 26.22
N ALA A 66 22.99 -17.82 26.26
CA ALA A 66 22.95 -18.73 25.13
C ALA A 66 21.52 -19.13 24.76
N THR A 67 20.66 -19.39 25.76
CA THR A 67 19.25 -19.74 25.55
C THR A 67 18.45 -18.57 24.94
N VAL A 68 18.66 -17.34 25.41
CA VAL A 68 18.00 -16.13 24.87
C VAL A 68 18.42 -15.87 23.42
N VAL A 69 19.71 -16.01 23.10
CA VAL A 69 20.20 -15.87 21.72
C VAL A 69 19.63 -16.95 20.80
N SER A 70 19.50 -18.19 21.28
CA SER A 70 18.86 -19.28 20.54
C SER A 70 17.40 -18.99 20.24
N LEU A 71 16.63 -18.51 21.23
CA LEU A 71 15.22 -18.11 21.07
C LEU A 71 15.04 -16.96 20.07
N LEU A 72 15.89 -15.92 20.16
CA LEU A 72 15.86 -14.79 19.22
C LEU A 72 16.27 -15.20 17.80
N SER A 73 17.11 -16.23 17.64
CA SER A 73 17.51 -16.72 16.31
C SER A 73 16.40 -17.49 15.60
N MET A 74 15.51 -18.18 16.34
CA MET A 74 14.34 -18.86 15.77
C MET A 74 13.27 -17.89 15.25
N GLN A 75 13.30 -16.63 15.70
CA GLN A 75 12.36 -15.58 15.32
C GLN A 75 12.40 -15.22 13.82
N LYS A 76 13.56 -15.37 13.17
CA LYS A 76 13.69 -15.12 11.71
C LYS A 76 13.00 -16.19 10.86
N PHE A 77 12.69 -17.35 11.43
CA PHE A 77 12.27 -18.52 10.65
C PHE A 77 10.75 -18.73 10.62
N PHE A 78 9.99 -18.18 11.59
CA PHE A 78 8.57 -18.53 11.73
C PHE A 78 7.57 -17.36 11.65
N GLY A 79 8.00 -16.13 11.40
CA GLY A 79 7.07 -15.00 11.23
C GLY A 79 6.12 -14.75 12.42
N PHE A 80 6.38 -15.33 13.59
CA PHE A 80 5.54 -15.13 14.76
C PHE A 80 5.71 -13.74 15.33
N SER A 81 4.58 -13.09 15.63
CA SER A 81 4.50 -11.82 16.31
C SER A 81 5.35 -11.84 17.59
N LEU A 82 6.17 -10.80 17.77
CA LEU A 82 7.02 -10.56 18.94
C LEU A 82 6.25 -10.69 20.25
N VAL A 83 4.93 -10.47 20.20
CA VAL A 83 3.97 -10.61 21.29
C VAL A 83 3.87 -12.06 21.80
N ILE A 84 3.82 -13.07 20.91
CA ILE A 84 3.67 -14.49 21.32
C ILE A 84 4.96 -14.96 22.01
N THR A 85 6.13 -14.57 21.48
CA THR A 85 7.42 -14.92 22.11
C THR A 85 7.57 -14.25 23.47
N ALA A 86 7.13 -12.99 23.61
CA ALA A 86 7.13 -12.29 24.88
C ALA A 86 6.15 -12.91 25.89
N LEU A 87 4.96 -13.33 25.45
CA LEU A 87 3.98 -14.03 26.29
C LEU A 87 4.49 -15.38 26.78
N LEU A 88 5.11 -16.18 25.90
CA LEU A 88 5.69 -17.48 26.28
C LEU A 88 6.88 -17.34 27.22
N ALA A 89 7.74 -16.33 27.00
CA ALA A 89 8.82 -16.02 27.93
C ALA A 89 8.29 -15.56 29.30
N PHE A 90 7.19 -14.81 29.32
CA PHE A 90 6.52 -14.39 30.55
C PHE A 90 5.89 -15.57 31.29
N THR A 91 5.14 -16.44 30.61
CA THR A 91 4.54 -17.61 31.27
C THR A 91 5.59 -18.54 31.84
N TRP A 92 6.67 -18.80 31.07
CA TRP A 92 7.80 -19.59 31.55
C TRP A 92 8.49 -18.97 32.76
N PHE A 93 8.69 -17.64 32.75
CA PHE A 93 9.27 -16.93 33.90
C PHE A 93 8.37 -17.00 35.13
N MET A 94 7.05 -16.88 34.96
CA MET A 94 6.09 -16.99 36.06
C MET A 94 6.05 -18.40 36.66
N ASP A 95 6.14 -19.44 35.83
CA ASP A 95 6.25 -20.83 36.30
C ASP A 95 7.57 -21.07 37.03
N TYR A 96 8.69 -20.55 36.52
CA TYR A 96 9.99 -20.62 37.18
C TYR A 96 9.99 -19.93 38.56
N VAL A 97 9.36 -18.75 38.67
CA VAL A 97 9.22 -18.04 39.94
C VAL A 97 8.34 -18.81 40.93
N ARG A 98 7.35 -19.57 40.45
CA ARG A 98 6.41 -20.34 41.28
C ARG A 98 7.03 -21.55 41.96
N GLU A 99 8.05 -22.16 41.33
CA GLU A 99 8.69 -23.38 41.86
C GLU A 99 9.74 -23.12 42.95
N ILE A 100 10.16 -21.87 43.16
CA ILE A 100 11.20 -21.59 44.14
C ILE A 100 10.55 -21.42 45.53
N PRO A 101 10.81 -22.30 46.51
CA PRO A 101 10.21 -22.22 47.83
C PRO A 101 10.85 -21.07 48.61
N PHE A 102 10.05 -20.05 48.95
CA PHE A 102 10.56 -18.88 49.65
C PHE A 102 9.76 -18.55 50.92
N PRO A 103 10.45 -18.27 52.06
CA PRO A 103 9.79 -17.91 53.32
C PRO A 103 9.48 -16.40 53.42
N GLY A 104 8.22 -16.08 53.72
CA GLY A 104 7.80 -14.91 54.51
C GLY A 104 7.79 -13.51 53.88
N GLU A 105 8.84 -13.07 53.18
CA GLU A 105 9.03 -11.63 52.86
C GLU A 105 9.08 -11.30 51.35
N LEU A 106 8.61 -12.21 50.49
CA LEU A 106 8.82 -12.13 49.03
C LEU A 106 7.59 -11.76 48.18
N SER A 107 6.49 -11.30 48.80
CA SER A 107 5.35 -10.73 48.06
C SER A 107 5.75 -9.50 47.22
N GLU A 108 6.71 -8.70 47.70
CA GLU A 108 7.16 -7.49 47.02
C GLU A 108 7.99 -7.80 45.76
N LEU A 109 8.80 -8.87 45.75
CA LEU A 109 9.62 -9.22 44.58
C LEU A 109 8.77 -9.85 43.47
N ALA A 110 7.78 -10.67 43.83
CA ALA A 110 6.83 -11.21 42.86
C ALA A 110 6.00 -10.08 42.22
N VAL A 111 5.55 -9.11 43.01
CA VAL A 111 4.87 -7.90 42.51
C VAL A 111 5.81 -7.07 41.63
N ALA A 112 7.07 -6.87 42.03
CA ALA A 112 8.06 -6.16 41.21
C ALA A 112 8.33 -6.87 39.87
N GLY A 113 8.41 -8.20 39.86
CA GLY A 113 8.57 -9.01 38.64
C GLY A 113 7.37 -8.92 37.70
N ALA A 114 6.15 -8.94 38.25
CA ALA A 114 4.92 -8.78 37.49
C ALA A 114 4.82 -7.36 36.88
N VAL A 115 5.12 -6.31 37.66
CA VAL A 115 5.13 -4.92 37.19
C VAL A 115 6.19 -4.69 36.12
N PHE A 116 7.39 -5.26 36.28
CA PHE A 116 8.45 -5.18 35.28
C PHE A 116 8.03 -5.85 33.98
N SER A 117 7.44 -7.05 34.06
CA SER A 117 7.01 -7.80 32.89
C SER A 117 5.85 -7.12 32.14
N ALA A 118 4.86 -6.59 32.87
CA ALA A 118 3.78 -5.81 32.30
C ALA A 118 4.30 -4.53 31.60
N SER A 119 5.29 -3.87 32.21
CA SER A 119 5.94 -2.69 31.62
C SER A 119 6.72 -3.03 30.36
N LEU A 120 7.40 -4.18 30.32
CA LEU A 120 8.11 -4.67 29.16
C LEU A 120 7.14 -5.01 28.02
N LEU A 121 6.04 -5.71 28.32
CA LEU A 121 4.99 -6.00 27.35
C LEU A 121 4.36 -4.72 26.79
N PHE A 122 4.07 -3.73 27.64
CA PHE A 122 3.56 -2.43 27.19
C PHE A 122 4.55 -1.71 26.28
N MET A 123 5.84 -1.70 26.63
CA MET A 123 6.89 -1.08 25.82
C MET A 123 7.01 -1.77 24.46
N VAL A 124 7.03 -3.10 24.44
CA VAL A 124 7.06 -3.89 23.19
C VAL A 124 5.84 -3.59 22.32
N SER A 125 4.64 -3.60 22.88
CA SER A 125 3.41 -3.27 22.16
C SER A 125 3.42 -1.84 21.62
N ALA A 126 3.89 -0.86 22.41
CA ALA A 126 4.02 0.53 21.97
C ALA A 126 5.04 0.69 20.84
N ILE A 127 6.16 -0.05 20.89
CA ILE A 127 7.16 -0.09 19.81
C ILE A 127 6.57 -0.70 18.54
N VAL A 128 5.83 -1.81 18.65
CA VAL A 128 5.15 -2.43 17.50
C VAL A 128 4.13 -1.47 16.87
N ILE A 129 3.26 -0.85 17.68
CA ILE A 129 2.28 0.15 17.20
C ILE A 129 3.00 1.35 16.55
N TYR A 130 4.09 1.82 17.13
CA TYR A 130 4.89 2.92 16.57
C TYR A 130 5.49 2.55 15.21
N PHE A 131 6.04 1.34 15.08
CA PHE A 131 6.60 0.88 13.81
C PHE A 131 5.53 0.58 12.76
N GLU A 132 4.37 0.06 13.12
CA GLU A 132 3.24 -0.09 12.21
C GLU A 132 2.72 1.26 11.73
N LYS A 133 2.62 2.26 12.63
CA LYS A 133 2.26 3.61 12.26
C LYS A 133 3.30 4.26 11.35
N GLN A 134 4.59 4.12 11.65
CA GLN A 134 5.65 4.60 10.75
C GLN A 134 5.60 3.89 9.39
N LYS A 135 5.31 2.60 9.36
CA LYS A 135 5.11 1.85 8.13
C LYS A 135 3.93 2.43 7.35
N ALA A 136 2.79 2.70 7.99
CA ALA A 136 1.62 3.35 7.38
C ALA A 136 1.92 4.77 6.87
N ASP A 137 2.61 5.60 7.65
CA ASP A 137 2.97 6.98 7.28
C ASP A 137 4.00 6.99 6.13
N GLN A 138 4.97 6.06 6.13
CA GLN A 138 5.88 5.87 5.00
C GLN A 138 5.13 5.33 3.77
N LEU A 139 4.16 4.42 3.95
CA LEU A 139 3.29 3.89 2.90
C LEU A 139 2.60 5.00 2.10
N ASP A 140 2.10 6.04 2.80
CA ASP A 140 1.46 7.19 2.17
C ASP A 140 2.45 8.14 1.47
N SER A 141 3.69 8.24 1.97
CA SER A 141 4.72 9.10 1.37
C SER A 141 5.20 8.59 0.00
N PHE A 142 5.35 7.26 -0.18
CA PHE A 142 5.75 6.66 -1.45
C PHE A 142 4.62 6.65 -2.50
N ALA A 143 3.36 6.62 -2.06
CA ALA A 143 2.20 6.66 -2.94
C ALA A 143 1.81 8.07 -3.39
N SER A 144 2.53 9.12 -2.98
CA SER A 144 2.13 10.53 -3.23
C SER A 144 2.50 11.09 -4.60
N ILE A 145 3.21 10.32 -5.45
CA ILE A 145 3.76 10.84 -6.69
C ILE A 145 2.70 10.79 -7.80
N THR A 146 2.28 11.97 -8.26
CA THR A 146 1.51 12.12 -9.49
C THR A 146 2.31 11.50 -10.65
N PRO A 147 1.71 10.60 -11.46
CA PRO A 147 2.46 9.95 -12.54
C PRO A 147 3.08 10.96 -13.49
N VAL A 148 4.29 10.66 -13.97
CA VAL A 148 4.93 11.47 -15.01
C VAL A 148 4.16 11.28 -16.31
N LYS A 149 3.82 12.39 -17.00
CA LYS A 149 3.21 12.32 -18.33
C LYS A 149 4.17 11.69 -19.34
N THR A 150 3.65 10.86 -20.24
CA THR A 150 4.44 10.04 -21.16
C THR A 150 3.82 10.06 -22.56
N PRO A 151 4.64 9.90 -23.60
CA PRO A 151 4.13 9.85 -24.98
C PRO A 151 3.38 8.56 -25.28
N HIS A 152 3.72 7.44 -24.66
CA HIS A 152 3.01 6.19 -24.90
C HIS A 152 2.32 5.71 -23.61
N LEU A 153 1.13 5.15 -23.77
CA LEU A 153 0.33 4.61 -22.65
C LEU A 153 -0.24 3.25 -23.03
N ILE A 154 -0.01 2.27 -22.17
CA ILE A 154 -0.58 0.93 -22.25
C ILE A 154 -1.85 0.90 -21.40
N ILE A 155 -2.96 0.47 -21.99
CA ILE A 155 -4.26 0.35 -21.34
C ILE A 155 -4.76 -1.08 -21.49
N MET A 156 -5.37 -1.62 -20.44
CA MET A 156 -6.01 -2.93 -20.47
C MET A 156 -7.54 -2.82 -20.49
N LEU A 157 -8.18 -3.52 -21.41
CA LEU A 157 -9.64 -3.66 -21.45
C LEU A 157 -10.02 -5.12 -21.16
N SER A 158 -10.88 -5.30 -20.17
CA SER A 158 -11.55 -6.56 -19.85
C SER A 158 -13.02 -6.51 -20.27
N LYS A 159 -13.67 -7.68 -20.31
CA LYS A 159 -15.11 -7.80 -20.56
C LYS A 159 -15.91 -6.86 -19.66
N MET A 160 -16.81 -6.11 -20.28
CA MET A 160 -17.84 -5.31 -19.63
C MET A 160 -19.19 -5.91 -20.02
N GLN A 161 -20.05 -6.15 -19.03
CA GLN A 161 -21.46 -6.42 -19.32
C GLN A 161 -22.06 -5.11 -19.82
N LEU A 162 -22.52 -5.11 -21.08
CA LEU A 162 -23.22 -3.97 -21.65
C LEU A 162 -24.58 -3.88 -20.96
N SER A 163 -24.76 -2.88 -20.11
CA SER A 163 -26.04 -2.60 -19.45
C SER A 163 -26.99 -1.87 -20.40
N GLU A 164 -28.28 -1.79 -20.07
CA GLU A 164 -29.24 -0.93 -20.79
C GLU A 164 -28.77 0.54 -20.88
N GLU A 165 -27.96 1.00 -19.92
CA GLU A 165 -27.36 2.34 -19.95
C GLU A 165 -26.44 2.53 -21.17
N PHE A 166 -25.88 1.46 -21.72
CA PHE A 166 -25.07 1.53 -22.93
C PHE A 166 -25.89 1.77 -24.21
N GLU A 167 -27.10 1.22 -24.31
CA GLU A 167 -27.97 1.54 -25.45
C GLU A 167 -28.39 3.01 -25.40
N LYS A 168 -28.71 3.53 -24.20
CA LYS A 168 -28.92 4.97 -24.00
C LYS A 168 -27.67 5.78 -24.37
N PHE A 169 -26.48 5.28 -24.08
CA PHE A 169 -25.22 5.91 -24.46
C PHE A 169 -25.03 5.99 -25.98
N LYS A 170 -25.40 4.95 -26.74
CA LYS A 170 -25.36 4.98 -28.22
C LYS A 170 -26.21 6.11 -28.80
N GLU A 171 -27.34 6.41 -28.19
CA GLU A 171 -28.21 7.52 -28.61
C GLU A 171 -27.61 8.91 -28.31
N LEU A 172 -26.74 9.01 -27.32
CA LEU A 172 -26.07 10.27 -26.96
C LEU A 172 -24.88 10.59 -27.89
N ILE A 173 -24.22 9.57 -28.43
CA ILE A 173 -23.00 9.72 -29.25
C ILE A 173 -23.17 10.72 -30.42
N PRO A 174 -24.21 10.63 -31.26
CA PRO A 174 -24.39 11.58 -32.37
C PRO A 174 -24.61 13.02 -31.90
N LYS A 175 -25.19 13.20 -30.71
CA LYS A 175 -25.44 14.53 -30.13
C LYS A 175 -24.15 15.17 -29.65
N ILE A 176 -23.24 14.35 -29.12
CA ILE A 176 -21.96 14.78 -28.53
C ILE A 176 -20.90 15.09 -29.60
N GLN A 177 -20.87 14.34 -30.69
CA GLN A 177 -19.93 14.56 -31.81
C GLN A 177 -20.02 15.97 -32.44
N ARG A 178 -21.09 16.71 -32.17
CA ARG A 178 -21.30 18.07 -32.67
C ARG A 178 -20.54 19.14 -31.88
N SER A 179 -19.82 18.80 -30.80
CA SER A 179 -19.08 19.77 -30.00
C SER A 179 -17.72 19.24 -29.44
N PRO A 180 -16.73 18.97 -30.31
CA PRO A 180 -15.42 18.43 -29.87
C PRO A 180 -14.65 19.37 -28.92
N ASP A 181 -14.64 20.67 -29.23
CA ASP A 181 -13.91 21.69 -28.47
C ASP A 181 -14.43 21.83 -27.04
N PHE A 182 -15.68 21.44 -26.80
CA PHE A 182 -16.30 21.50 -25.48
C PHE A 182 -15.55 20.61 -24.48
N PHE A 183 -15.21 19.38 -24.84
CA PHE A 183 -14.53 18.47 -23.91
C PHE A 183 -13.14 18.95 -23.59
N GLN A 184 -12.35 19.34 -24.59
CA GLN A 184 -11.01 19.86 -24.33
C GLN A 184 -11.03 21.04 -23.35
N LYS A 185 -12.03 21.93 -23.46
CA LYS A 185 -12.16 23.11 -22.60
C LYS A 185 -12.65 22.78 -21.18
N ASN A 186 -13.58 21.84 -21.03
CA ASN A 186 -14.24 21.61 -19.74
C ASN A 186 -13.75 20.37 -18.99
N PHE A 187 -13.05 19.45 -19.64
CA PHE A 187 -12.55 18.24 -18.98
C PHE A 187 -11.54 18.47 -17.85
N PRO A 188 -10.72 19.54 -17.82
CA PRO A 188 -9.92 19.84 -16.63
C PRO A 188 -10.76 20.00 -15.36
N LYS A 189 -12.03 20.42 -15.48
CA LYS A 189 -12.98 20.43 -14.37
C LYS A 189 -13.47 19.03 -14.02
N LEU A 190 -13.59 18.13 -14.99
CA LEU A 190 -13.96 16.72 -14.77
C LEU A 190 -12.92 15.96 -13.94
N ALA A 191 -11.64 16.25 -14.14
CA ALA A 191 -10.57 15.71 -13.32
C ALA A 191 -10.63 16.18 -11.85
N ASN A 192 -11.39 17.25 -11.55
CA ASN A 192 -11.56 17.75 -10.19
C ASN A 192 -12.71 17.08 -9.42
N TYR A 193 -13.57 16.28 -10.08
CA TYR A 193 -14.56 15.51 -9.35
C TYR A 193 -13.89 14.30 -8.70
N LYS A 194 -13.65 14.41 -7.40
CA LYS A 194 -12.91 13.43 -6.58
C LYS A 194 -13.83 12.40 -5.94
N SER A 195 -15.14 12.51 -6.08
CA SER A 195 -16.08 11.53 -5.54
C SER A 195 -17.32 11.37 -6.42
N ARG A 196 -17.97 10.21 -6.26
CA ARG A 196 -19.28 9.94 -6.86
C ARG A 196 -20.38 10.84 -6.31
N ASP A 197 -20.18 11.46 -5.15
CA ASP A 197 -21.19 12.32 -4.56
C ASP A 197 -21.33 13.66 -5.32
N GLN A 198 -20.32 14.02 -6.12
CA GLN A 198 -20.36 15.21 -6.96
C GLN A 198 -21.10 14.99 -8.30
N LEU A 199 -21.72 13.82 -8.51
CA LEU A 199 -22.49 13.55 -9.74
C LEU A 199 -23.66 14.51 -9.93
N GLU A 200 -24.20 15.13 -8.87
CA GLU A 200 -25.25 16.16 -8.95
C GLU A 200 -24.72 17.50 -9.49
N GLU A 201 -23.45 17.82 -9.24
CA GLU A 201 -22.81 19.05 -9.75
C GLU A 201 -22.62 18.95 -11.28
N ILE A 202 -22.46 17.74 -11.81
CA ILE A 202 -22.30 17.50 -13.24
C ILE A 202 -23.52 17.95 -14.05
N ASP A 203 -24.74 17.77 -13.53
CA ASP A 203 -25.93 18.25 -14.24
C ASP A 203 -25.93 19.77 -14.36
N LYS A 204 -25.48 20.47 -13.31
CA LYS A 204 -25.40 21.94 -13.28
C LYS A 204 -24.32 22.46 -14.22
N ASP A 205 -23.19 21.78 -14.30
CA ASP A 205 -22.02 22.25 -15.04
C ASP A 205 -22.07 21.92 -16.55
N TYR A 206 -22.79 20.87 -16.95
CA TYR A 206 -22.69 20.32 -18.30
C TYR A 206 -24.01 20.22 -19.09
N GLY A 207 -25.16 20.12 -18.42
CA GLY A 207 -26.47 19.98 -19.07
C GLY A 207 -26.59 18.77 -20.04
N GLU A 208 -27.68 18.73 -20.81
CA GLU A 208 -27.90 17.72 -21.86
C GLU A 208 -27.19 18.12 -23.17
N PRO A 209 -26.60 17.17 -23.93
CA PRO A 209 -26.59 15.71 -23.74
C PRO A 209 -25.41 15.19 -22.90
N LEU A 210 -24.65 16.08 -22.27
CA LEU A 210 -23.30 15.78 -21.83
C LEU A 210 -23.21 15.21 -20.41
N ALA A 211 -24.04 15.73 -19.50
CA ALA A 211 -24.09 15.26 -18.13
C ALA A 211 -24.40 13.76 -18.04
N PRO A 212 -25.39 13.20 -18.78
CA PRO A 212 -25.62 11.76 -18.79
C PRO A 212 -24.43 10.96 -19.32
N PHE A 213 -23.73 11.48 -20.32
CA PHE A 213 -22.56 10.84 -20.90
C PHE A 213 -21.38 10.78 -19.91
N ILE A 214 -21.10 11.89 -19.23
CA ILE A 214 -20.07 11.95 -18.20
C ILE A 214 -20.40 10.99 -17.06
N LYS A 215 -21.66 11.01 -16.60
CA LYS A 215 -22.16 10.11 -15.55
C LYS A 215 -22.02 8.64 -15.96
N PHE A 216 -22.30 8.30 -17.22
CA PHE A 216 -22.08 6.96 -17.74
C PHE A 216 -20.61 6.56 -17.64
N ILE A 217 -19.68 7.42 -18.11
CA ILE A 217 -18.25 7.13 -18.02
C ILE A 217 -17.86 6.89 -16.56
N LEU A 218 -18.18 7.82 -15.66
CA LEU A 218 -17.84 7.76 -14.23
C LEU A 218 -18.36 6.51 -13.51
N LYS A 219 -19.52 5.97 -13.94
CA LYS A 219 -20.10 4.74 -13.39
C LYS A 219 -19.53 3.47 -14.04
N SER A 220 -18.97 3.58 -15.23
CA SER A 220 -18.48 2.46 -16.01
C SER A 220 -17.06 2.03 -15.64
N LYS A 221 -16.67 0.82 -16.06
CA LYS A 221 -15.28 0.35 -16.03
C LYS A 221 -14.36 1.10 -17.02
N LEU A 222 -14.91 2.01 -17.82
CA LEU A 222 -14.15 2.83 -18.77
C LEU A 222 -13.65 4.13 -18.14
N TYR A 223 -14.09 4.49 -16.93
CA TYR A 223 -13.57 5.69 -16.27
C TYR A 223 -12.05 5.66 -16.07
N PRO A 224 -11.45 4.60 -15.49
CA PRO A 224 -10.01 4.59 -15.29
C PRO A 224 -9.18 4.79 -16.57
N PRO A 225 -9.41 4.06 -17.68
CA PRO A 225 -8.62 4.28 -18.89
C PRO A 225 -8.87 5.64 -19.53
N VAL A 226 -10.09 6.18 -19.42
CA VAL A 226 -10.38 7.55 -19.89
C VAL A 226 -9.58 8.57 -19.07
N LEU A 227 -9.59 8.46 -17.75
CA LEU A 227 -8.85 9.37 -16.87
C LEU A 227 -7.33 9.27 -17.09
N ALA A 228 -6.80 8.07 -17.30
CA ALA A 228 -5.40 7.84 -17.65
C ALA A 228 -5.04 8.61 -18.93
N ILE A 229 -5.82 8.46 -20.01
CA ILE A 229 -5.59 9.21 -21.26
C ILE A 229 -5.56 10.72 -21.02
N PHE A 230 -6.53 11.23 -20.26
CA PHE A 230 -6.59 12.67 -19.95
C PHE A 230 -5.35 13.18 -19.23
N HIS A 231 -4.84 12.41 -18.27
CA HIS A 231 -3.61 12.77 -17.55
C HIS A 231 -2.41 12.90 -18.51
N HIS A 232 -2.28 11.95 -19.44
CA HIS A 232 -1.17 11.94 -20.40
C HIS A 232 -1.39 12.84 -21.63
N LEU A 233 -2.61 13.33 -21.89
CA LEU A 233 -3.05 13.95 -23.15
C LEU A 233 -2.10 15.00 -23.74
N GLU A 234 -1.45 15.81 -22.89
CA GLU A 234 -0.50 16.84 -23.33
C GLU A 234 0.74 16.27 -24.03
N LYS A 235 1.22 15.11 -23.57
CA LYS A 235 2.40 14.44 -24.10
C LYS A 235 2.07 13.20 -24.91
N LEU A 236 0.88 12.64 -24.72
CA LEU A 236 0.47 11.39 -25.33
C LEU A 236 0.55 11.51 -26.86
N GLU A 237 1.09 10.48 -27.48
CA GLU A 237 1.28 10.33 -28.93
C GLU A 237 0.61 9.04 -29.38
N HIS A 238 0.73 7.95 -28.61
CA HIS A 238 0.22 6.63 -28.99
C HIS A 238 -0.43 5.86 -27.82
N LEU A 239 -1.45 5.06 -28.15
CA LEU A 239 -2.10 4.14 -27.21
C LEU A 239 -1.90 2.68 -27.58
N TRP A 240 -1.43 1.88 -26.63
CA TRP A 240 -1.35 0.42 -26.74
C TRP A 240 -2.51 -0.20 -25.96
N ILE A 241 -3.46 -0.80 -26.65
CA ILE A 241 -4.69 -1.30 -26.02
C ILE A 241 -4.64 -2.82 -25.95
N LEU A 242 -4.38 -3.37 -24.77
CA LEU A 242 -4.42 -4.81 -24.50
C LEU A 242 -5.86 -5.24 -24.30
N VAL A 243 -6.31 -6.22 -25.09
CA VAL A 243 -7.73 -6.58 -25.17
C VAL A 243 -7.88 -8.09 -25.13
N THR A 244 -8.72 -8.59 -24.21
CA THR A 244 -9.15 -9.99 -24.22
C THR A 244 -10.15 -10.24 -25.33
N GLU A 245 -10.32 -11.48 -25.79
CA GLU A 245 -11.26 -11.80 -26.87
C GLU A 245 -12.69 -11.27 -26.59
N ASP A 246 -13.17 -11.48 -25.36
CA ASP A 246 -14.48 -11.00 -24.90
C ASP A 246 -14.57 -9.47 -24.86
N ALA A 247 -13.51 -8.80 -24.40
CA ALA A 247 -13.43 -7.35 -24.40
C ALA A 247 -13.43 -6.79 -25.82
N GLY A 248 -12.85 -7.51 -26.79
CA GLY A 248 -12.83 -7.16 -28.20
C GLY A 248 -14.22 -7.06 -28.82
N LYS A 249 -15.15 -7.92 -28.38
CA LYS A 249 -16.55 -7.96 -28.85
C LYS A 249 -17.45 -6.96 -28.12
N THR A 250 -17.13 -6.64 -26.87
CA THR A 250 -18.00 -5.85 -25.98
C THR A 250 -17.48 -4.45 -25.70
N THR A 251 -16.31 -4.36 -25.06
CA THR A 251 -15.80 -3.14 -24.42
C THR A 251 -15.01 -2.26 -25.38
N LEU A 252 -14.23 -2.90 -26.26
CA LEU A 252 -13.39 -2.22 -27.25
C LEU A 252 -14.20 -1.35 -28.24
N PRO A 253 -15.35 -1.79 -28.80
CA PRO A 253 -16.16 -0.93 -29.67
C PRO A 253 -16.62 0.36 -28.96
N VAL A 254 -17.03 0.24 -27.70
CA VAL A 254 -17.42 1.39 -26.86
C VAL A 254 -16.23 2.32 -26.65
N PHE A 255 -15.10 1.74 -26.26
CA PHE A 255 -13.90 2.50 -25.98
C PHE A 255 -13.38 3.24 -27.21
N LYS A 256 -13.38 2.60 -28.39
CA LYS A 256 -13.07 3.27 -29.68
C LYS A 256 -13.98 4.46 -29.95
N GLN A 257 -15.26 4.33 -29.64
CA GLN A 257 -16.21 5.41 -29.83
C GLN A 257 -15.94 6.57 -28.86
N ILE A 258 -15.53 6.28 -27.62
CA ILE A 258 -15.04 7.28 -26.66
C ILE A 258 -13.76 7.96 -27.17
N LEU A 259 -12.76 7.20 -27.62
CA LEU A 259 -11.53 7.73 -28.22
C LEU A 259 -11.82 8.71 -29.36
N LYS A 260 -12.71 8.31 -30.27
CA LYS A 260 -13.14 9.15 -31.40
C LYS A 260 -13.92 10.39 -30.94
N THR A 261 -14.84 10.24 -30.00
CA THR A 261 -15.79 11.32 -29.64
C THR A 261 -15.17 12.34 -28.68
N LEU A 262 -14.37 11.89 -27.72
CA LEU A 262 -13.79 12.76 -26.69
C LEU A 262 -12.43 13.32 -27.04
N PHE A 263 -11.61 12.49 -27.67
CA PHE A 263 -10.21 12.83 -27.89
C PHE A 263 -9.91 13.07 -29.37
N ASN A 264 -10.86 12.78 -30.28
CA ASN A 264 -10.61 12.68 -31.72
C ASN A 264 -9.35 11.83 -32.02
N TRP A 265 -9.09 10.83 -31.18
CA TRP A 265 -7.83 10.09 -31.18
C TRP A 265 -7.87 8.96 -32.20
N LYS A 266 -6.82 8.87 -33.02
CA LYS A 266 -6.71 7.86 -34.08
C LYS A 266 -5.47 6.99 -33.96
N ASP A 267 -4.47 7.42 -33.21
CA ASP A 267 -3.21 6.69 -33.09
C ASP A 267 -3.26 5.72 -31.91
N TYR A 268 -3.67 4.48 -32.20
CA TYR A 268 -3.71 3.40 -31.24
C TYR A 268 -3.53 2.03 -31.91
N GLU A 269 -2.87 1.11 -31.21
CA GLU A 269 -2.72 -0.28 -31.62
C GLU A 269 -3.52 -1.20 -30.69
N ILE A 270 -4.24 -2.17 -31.28
CA ILE A 270 -4.97 -3.19 -30.52
C ILE A 270 -4.10 -4.43 -30.44
N ILE A 271 -3.84 -4.86 -29.21
CA ILE A 271 -2.96 -5.98 -28.93
C ILE A 271 -3.82 -7.08 -28.28
N PRO A 272 -4.15 -8.14 -29.03
CA PRO A 272 -4.96 -9.23 -28.49
C PRO A 272 -4.17 -9.99 -27.43
N VAL A 273 -4.81 -10.26 -26.30
CA VAL A 273 -4.31 -11.13 -25.24
C VAL A 273 -5.04 -12.46 -25.35
N ALA A 274 -4.37 -13.46 -25.94
CA ALA A 274 -4.97 -14.76 -26.24
C ALA A 274 -5.32 -15.55 -24.97
N ASP A 275 -4.42 -15.52 -23.98
CA ASP A 275 -4.63 -16.16 -22.68
C ASP A 275 -4.46 -15.09 -21.58
N PRO A 276 -5.55 -14.44 -21.16
CA PRO A 276 -5.50 -13.38 -20.15
C PRO A 276 -5.31 -13.90 -18.73
N ASP A 277 -5.43 -15.22 -18.52
CA ASP A 277 -5.27 -15.87 -17.21
C ASP A 277 -3.85 -16.42 -17.00
N ASP A 278 -3.08 -16.67 -18.08
CA ASP A 278 -1.63 -16.91 -17.99
C ASP A 278 -0.85 -15.59 -17.84
N ILE A 279 -0.44 -15.31 -16.60
CA ILE A 279 0.41 -14.18 -16.21
C ILE A 279 1.67 -14.07 -17.09
N ASN A 280 2.31 -15.19 -17.44
CA ASN A 280 3.52 -15.17 -18.27
C ASN A 280 3.21 -14.81 -19.71
N SER A 281 2.07 -15.29 -20.24
CA SER A 281 1.58 -14.89 -21.57
C SER A 281 1.35 -13.39 -21.64
N VAL A 282 0.64 -12.82 -20.67
CA VAL A 282 0.42 -11.37 -20.59
C VAL A 282 1.75 -10.62 -20.47
N SER A 283 2.66 -11.08 -19.61
CA SER A 283 3.98 -10.45 -19.45
C SER A 283 4.76 -10.39 -20.76
N ARG A 284 4.78 -11.48 -21.55
CA ARG A 284 5.40 -11.52 -22.88
C ARG A 284 4.72 -10.59 -23.89
N VAL A 285 3.40 -10.47 -23.84
CA VAL A 285 2.66 -9.51 -24.67
C VAL A 285 3.12 -8.09 -24.37
N VAL A 286 3.23 -7.73 -23.08
CA VAL A 286 3.71 -6.42 -22.64
C VAL A 286 5.15 -6.18 -23.09
N ASP A 287 6.05 -7.15 -22.93
CA ASP A 287 7.42 -7.05 -23.44
C ASP A 287 7.48 -6.77 -24.95
N THR A 288 6.56 -7.37 -25.71
CA THR A 288 6.43 -7.12 -27.15
C THR A 288 6.00 -5.68 -27.43
N VAL A 289 5.11 -5.10 -26.61
CA VAL A 289 4.71 -3.69 -26.71
C VAL A 289 5.92 -2.77 -26.56
N TYR A 290 6.71 -2.96 -25.51
CA TYR A 290 7.90 -2.14 -25.27
C TYR A 290 8.93 -2.31 -26.41
N THR A 291 9.15 -3.54 -26.89
CA THR A 291 10.04 -3.80 -28.02
C THR A 291 9.56 -3.09 -29.30
N ARG A 292 8.24 -3.04 -29.54
CA ARG A 292 7.67 -2.31 -30.67
C ARG A 292 7.75 -0.80 -30.49
N ALA A 293 7.55 -0.29 -29.27
CA ALA A 293 7.70 1.13 -28.97
C ALA A 293 9.14 1.60 -29.26
N GLU A 294 10.14 0.83 -28.83
CA GLU A 294 11.55 1.09 -29.13
C GLU A 294 11.82 1.03 -30.64
N ALA A 295 11.40 -0.05 -31.32
CA ALA A 295 11.70 -0.25 -32.73
C ALA A 295 11.00 0.75 -33.67
N SER A 296 9.72 1.04 -33.43
CA SER A 296 8.89 1.86 -34.33
C SER A 296 8.93 3.34 -33.99
N PHE A 297 9.13 3.70 -32.72
CA PHE A 297 9.03 5.08 -32.23
C PHE A 297 10.34 5.59 -31.60
N LYS A 298 11.38 4.75 -31.48
CA LYS A 298 12.67 5.09 -30.85
C LYS A 298 12.52 5.58 -29.40
N LEU A 299 11.56 5.00 -28.69
CA LEU A 299 11.26 5.36 -27.31
C LEU A 299 11.98 4.46 -26.31
N ASP A 300 12.41 5.07 -25.21
CA ASP A 300 12.95 4.34 -24.07
C ASP A 300 11.81 3.73 -23.23
N GLU A 301 12.14 2.74 -22.40
CA GLU A 301 11.13 2.08 -21.54
C GLU A 301 10.45 3.04 -20.55
N HIS A 302 11.07 4.19 -20.26
CA HIS A 302 10.46 5.23 -19.42
C HIS A 302 9.45 6.10 -20.16
N ASP A 303 9.47 6.14 -21.49
CA ASP A 303 8.52 6.93 -22.29
C ASP A 303 7.18 6.20 -22.50
N VAL A 304 7.06 4.99 -21.96
CA VAL A 304 5.84 4.20 -21.96
C VAL A 304 5.39 4.00 -20.52
N THR A 305 4.13 4.33 -20.23
CA THR A 305 3.51 4.02 -18.93
C THR A 305 2.48 2.92 -19.10
N ALA A 306 2.43 1.96 -18.18
CA ALA A 306 1.38 0.96 -18.14
C ALA A 306 0.33 1.30 -17.08
N ASP A 307 -0.93 1.46 -17.50
CA ASP A 307 -2.07 1.60 -16.59
C ASP A 307 -2.62 0.22 -16.20
N ILE A 308 -2.55 -0.09 -14.90
CA ILE A 308 -2.98 -1.38 -14.36
C ILE A 308 -4.35 -1.35 -13.69
N THR A 309 -5.13 -0.29 -13.89
CA THR A 309 -6.45 -0.19 -13.24
C THR A 309 -7.52 -1.02 -13.96
N GLY A 310 -7.35 -1.23 -15.26
CA GLY A 310 -8.23 -2.06 -16.08
C GLY A 310 -7.82 -3.54 -16.09
N GLY A 311 -8.44 -4.32 -16.98
CA GLY A 311 -8.08 -5.72 -17.17
C GLY A 311 -8.59 -6.66 -16.06
N THR A 312 -8.16 -7.93 -16.13
CA THR A 312 -8.35 -8.92 -15.05
C THR A 312 -7.20 -8.84 -14.05
N ALA A 313 -7.34 -9.50 -12.89
CA ALA A 313 -6.26 -9.59 -11.91
C ALA A 313 -5.00 -10.28 -12.48
N ALA A 314 -5.19 -11.34 -13.28
CA ALA A 314 -4.10 -12.03 -13.96
C ALA A 314 -3.40 -11.13 -15.00
N MET A 315 -4.16 -10.34 -15.77
CA MET A 315 -3.56 -9.36 -16.68
C MET A 315 -2.75 -8.29 -15.93
N THR A 316 -3.31 -7.76 -14.84
CA THR A 316 -2.64 -6.80 -13.95
C THR A 316 -1.31 -7.37 -13.45
N ALA A 317 -1.32 -8.61 -12.94
CA ALA A 317 -0.13 -9.30 -12.47
C ALA A 317 0.92 -9.50 -13.59
N GLY A 318 0.49 -9.86 -14.80
CA GLY A 318 1.37 -10.02 -15.96
C GLY A 318 2.03 -8.71 -16.40
N VAL A 319 1.27 -7.61 -16.41
CA VAL A 319 1.82 -6.27 -16.66
C VAL A 319 2.82 -5.86 -15.59
N ILE A 320 2.48 -6.03 -14.31
CA ILE A 320 3.40 -5.75 -13.21
C ILE A 320 4.68 -6.57 -13.39
N LEU A 321 4.58 -7.88 -13.64
CA LEU A 321 5.73 -8.76 -13.85
C LEU A 321 6.65 -8.26 -14.98
N ALA A 322 6.07 -7.85 -16.11
CA ALA A 322 6.83 -7.28 -17.23
C ALA A 322 7.50 -5.94 -16.86
N CYS A 323 6.88 -5.13 -16.02
CA CYS A 323 7.38 -3.81 -15.65
C CYS A 323 8.45 -3.86 -14.55
N VAL A 324 8.25 -4.71 -13.54
CA VAL A 324 9.19 -4.94 -12.44
C VAL A 324 10.59 -5.31 -12.95
N ARG A 325 10.66 -6.24 -13.91
CA ARG A 325 11.92 -6.82 -14.38
C ARG A 325 12.87 -5.80 -15.00
N ARG A 326 12.34 -4.67 -15.47
CA ARG A 326 13.10 -3.63 -16.16
C ARG A 326 12.83 -2.21 -15.64
N MET A 327 12.23 -2.08 -14.46
CA MET A 327 11.93 -0.78 -13.83
C MET A 327 11.07 0.15 -14.70
N ARG A 328 10.09 -0.43 -15.39
CA ARG A 328 9.17 0.32 -16.28
C ARG A 328 8.11 1.06 -15.48
N ARG A 329 7.60 2.15 -16.04
CA ARG A 329 6.59 2.98 -15.36
C ARG A 329 5.25 2.28 -15.32
N VAL A 330 4.69 2.18 -14.12
CA VAL A 330 3.35 1.63 -13.88
C VAL A 330 2.54 2.68 -13.15
N GLN A 331 1.26 2.78 -13.48
CA GLN A 331 0.32 3.61 -12.76
C GLN A 331 -1.01 2.88 -12.51
N TYR A 332 -1.76 3.38 -11.54
CA TYR A 332 -3.12 2.93 -11.27
C TYR A 332 -3.97 4.06 -10.74
N LEU A 333 -5.29 3.95 -10.93
CA LEU A 333 -6.27 4.82 -10.30
C LEU A 333 -6.66 4.25 -8.93
N ARG A 334 -6.39 5.01 -7.88
CA ARG A 334 -6.85 4.67 -6.53
C ARG A 334 -8.36 4.92 -6.44
N GLN A 335 -9.13 3.86 -6.17
CA GLN A 335 -10.60 3.94 -6.19
C GLN A 335 -11.21 4.77 -5.04
N SER A 336 -10.47 4.96 -3.94
CA SER A 336 -10.99 5.69 -2.77
C SER A 336 -11.07 7.20 -2.97
N ASP A 337 -10.15 7.77 -3.75
CA ASP A 337 -10.02 9.22 -3.97
C ASP A 337 -9.97 9.60 -5.46
N PHE A 338 -10.11 8.61 -6.35
CA PHE A 338 -9.99 8.74 -7.80
C PHE A 338 -8.73 9.49 -8.24
N THR A 339 -7.62 9.28 -7.53
CA THR A 339 -6.32 9.84 -7.89
C THR A 339 -5.47 8.83 -8.64
N LEU A 340 -4.86 9.25 -9.76
CA LEU A 340 -3.85 8.46 -10.44
C LEU A 340 -2.55 8.49 -9.65
N ARG A 341 -1.95 7.32 -9.45
CA ARG A 341 -0.71 7.12 -8.69
C ARG A 341 0.29 6.33 -9.53
N SER A 342 1.55 6.73 -9.50
CA SER A 342 2.63 5.89 -10.03
C SER A 342 3.03 4.84 -9.01
N ILE A 343 3.34 3.64 -9.48
CA ILE A 343 3.95 2.60 -8.67
C ILE A 343 5.45 2.69 -8.90
N ASP A 344 6.21 2.95 -7.83
CA ASP A 344 7.66 2.80 -7.88
C ASP A 344 8.00 1.31 -7.83
N VAL A 345 8.21 0.73 -9.00
CA VAL A 345 8.46 -0.70 -9.17
C VAL A 345 9.95 -0.99 -8.98
N THR A 346 10.47 -0.76 -7.77
CA THR A 346 11.82 -1.19 -7.40
C THR A 346 11.82 -2.63 -6.91
N VAL A 347 12.97 -3.31 -6.99
CA VAL A 347 13.13 -4.68 -6.42
C VAL A 347 12.73 -4.74 -4.94
N ARG A 348 12.80 -3.62 -4.23
CA ARG A 348 12.38 -3.51 -2.82
C ARG A 348 10.86 -3.47 -2.64
N SER A 349 10.09 -3.05 -3.65
CA SER A 349 8.62 -3.02 -3.59
C SER A 349 7.96 -4.31 -4.09
N ILE A 350 8.71 -5.25 -4.70
CA ILE A 350 8.16 -6.51 -5.22
C ILE A 350 7.47 -7.35 -4.13
N PRO A 351 8.07 -7.61 -2.95
CA PRO A 351 7.39 -8.41 -1.93
C PRO A 351 6.05 -7.78 -1.52
N ARG A 352 6.03 -6.46 -1.38
CA ARG A 352 4.82 -5.70 -1.04
C ARG A 352 3.74 -5.76 -2.12
N LEU A 353 4.10 -5.60 -3.39
CA LEU A 353 3.14 -5.71 -4.51
C LEU A 353 2.57 -7.13 -4.62
N PHE A 354 3.39 -8.13 -4.29
CA PHE A 354 2.93 -9.52 -4.21
C PHE A 354 1.96 -9.72 -3.04
N ASP A 355 2.26 -9.20 -1.85
CA ASP A 355 1.37 -9.29 -0.69
C ASP A 355 0.01 -8.61 -0.99
N GLU A 356 0.02 -7.38 -1.51
CA GLU A 356 -1.21 -6.65 -1.89
C GLU A 356 -2.01 -7.36 -3.00
N LEU A 357 -1.32 -8.03 -3.92
CA LEU A 357 -1.96 -8.84 -4.97
C LEU A 357 -2.58 -10.11 -4.39
N ILE A 358 -1.88 -10.81 -3.50
CA ILE A 358 -2.37 -12.02 -2.83
C ILE A 358 -3.62 -11.70 -2.02
N ASP A 359 -3.59 -10.64 -1.22
CA ASP A 359 -4.74 -10.20 -0.42
C ASP A 359 -5.97 -9.95 -1.31
N LYS A 360 -5.80 -9.23 -2.43
CA LYS A 360 -6.88 -9.00 -3.39
C LYS A 360 -7.37 -10.28 -4.06
N LEU A 361 -6.49 -11.21 -4.37
CA LEU A 361 -6.87 -12.51 -4.95
C LEU A 361 -7.68 -13.34 -3.95
N GLU A 362 -7.34 -13.29 -2.66
CA GLU A 362 -8.13 -13.92 -1.59
C GLU A 362 -9.50 -13.27 -1.42
N GLU A 363 -9.58 -11.93 -1.41
CA GLU A 363 -10.86 -11.21 -1.36
C GLU A 363 -11.78 -11.60 -2.53
N ILE A 364 -11.24 -11.64 -3.75
CA ILE A 364 -11.98 -12.04 -4.95
C ILE A 364 -12.48 -13.49 -4.83
N ARG A 365 -11.63 -14.39 -4.32
CA ARG A 365 -11.98 -15.79 -4.11
C ARG A 365 -13.12 -15.93 -3.09
N LEU A 366 -13.00 -15.28 -1.93
CA LEU A 366 -14.00 -15.32 -0.87
C LEU A 366 -15.36 -14.78 -1.37
N LYS A 367 -15.34 -13.70 -2.14
CA LYS A 367 -16.56 -13.13 -2.73
C LYS A 367 -17.24 -14.09 -3.71
N ASN A 368 -16.47 -14.76 -4.56
CA ASN A 368 -17.02 -15.76 -5.49
C ASN A 368 -17.62 -16.96 -4.74
N ASP A 369 -17.02 -17.40 -3.64
CA ASP A 369 -17.55 -18.49 -2.80
C ASP A 369 -18.87 -18.09 -2.11
N GLU A 370 -19.03 -16.82 -1.72
CA GLU A 370 -20.29 -16.31 -1.17
C GLU A 370 -21.40 -16.22 -2.21
N ASP A 371 -21.09 -15.77 -3.43
CA ASP A 371 -22.06 -15.65 -4.52
C ASP A 371 -22.54 -17.04 -4.96
N ASN A 372 -21.65 -18.04 -5.02
CA ASN A 372 -22.01 -19.44 -5.32
C ASN A 372 -22.86 -20.12 -4.24
N LYS A 373 -22.81 -19.66 -2.99
CA LYS A 373 -23.68 -20.18 -1.91
C LYS A 373 -25.09 -19.60 -1.96
N LYS A 374 -25.29 -18.49 -2.67
CA LYS A 374 -26.59 -17.80 -2.79
C LYS A 374 -27.37 -18.18 -4.05
N SER A 375 -26.71 -18.80 -5.03
CA SER A 375 -27.32 -19.44 -6.21
C SER A 375 -27.69 -20.88 -5.92
#